data_AF-A0A952WJE3-F1
#
_entry.id   AF-A0A952WJE3-F1
#
_cell.length_a   1.000
_cell.length_b   1.000
_cell.length_c   1.000
_cell.angle_alpha   90.00
_cell.angle_beta   90.00
_cell.angle_gamma   90.00
#
_symmetry.space_group_name_H-M   'P 1'
#
loop_
_entity.id
_entity.type
_entity.pdbx_description
1 polymer ?
#
loop_
_entity_poly.entity_id
_entity_poly.type
_entity_poly.pdbx_seq_one_letter_code
_entity_poly.pdbx_strand_id
1 'polypeptide(L)'
;MRSTCRHARVPISRRGTAYVVAVGIGLMVAAVSLGGMAVARSRSESNKLRRDEVQARIAAKSAIELARALIQSDSSWRTTRTNGTWNSGQSLQDSTFDVSVSNPSGPLNNSELDSVVVLGDASVGRARQRLSVQLDAKTVPLDCLAVPLTVGGAITATSSTINPSGATIATNVSITSVLATIRPNVEATVSIIGTGFYGTTKSGVAARTLPKSSVFDSYVAAGTPIPIGSLPVVSLKPTLQKVVLSPASNPYGATNANGIYVIDCQGQSLIITNCRIAGTLVLLNPGLSTAVTGGVRWAPAVSNYPCLLVNGSIALQMTSANLSESSLNANFNPPGTPYVYPTGSTDTDTSDSYPSSITGLIYASGNVTTSNAPTVSVLVVKGTLSVGGTLTLSYSSTPYTSPPPGFYTVSMTPSQGSWKQIVDDPPVANLIQTK
;
A
#
# COMPACT_ATOMS: atom_id res chain seq x y z
N MET A 1 -81.14 -7.15 110.92
CA MET A 1 -81.47 -7.15 109.48
C MET A 1 -80.19 -7.23 108.68
N ARG A 2 -80.09 -8.21 107.77
CA ARG A 2 -78.94 -8.50 106.90
C ARG A 2 -78.67 -7.33 105.94
N SER A 3 -77.40 -6.96 105.74
CA SER A 3 -76.96 -6.33 104.49
C SER A 3 -75.49 -6.68 104.24
N THR A 4 -75.28 -7.59 103.29
CA THR A 4 -73.98 -8.06 102.79
C THR A 4 -73.40 -7.06 101.80
N CYS A 5 -72.27 -6.45 102.13
CA CYS A 5 -71.52 -5.58 101.22
C CYS A 5 -70.40 -6.40 100.54
N ARG A 6 -70.59 -6.76 99.26
CA ARG A 6 -69.56 -7.38 98.41
C ARG A 6 -68.71 -6.28 97.77
N HIS A 7 -67.40 -6.27 98.04
CA HIS A 7 -66.41 -5.49 97.29
C HIS A 7 -66.03 -6.20 95.99
N ALA A 8 -66.22 -5.52 94.86
CA ALA A 8 -65.74 -5.94 93.55
C ALA A 8 -64.25 -5.61 93.39
N ARG A 9 -63.43 -6.59 93.03
CA ARG A 9 -62.02 -6.41 92.66
C ARG A 9 -61.90 -5.81 91.27
N VAL A 10 -61.14 -4.72 91.14
CA VAL A 10 -60.71 -4.13 89.87
C VAL A 10 -59.64 -5.02 89.21
N PRO A 11 -59.76 -5.38 87.93
CA PRO A 11 -58.74 -6.18 87.23
C PRO A 11 -57.54 -5.30 86.85
N ILE A 12 -56.36 -5.69 87.32
CA ILE A 12 -55.08 -5.08 86.94
C ILE A 12 -54.74 -5.55 85.50
N SER A 13 -54.86 -4.65 84.52
CA SER A 13 -54.52 -4.92 83.12
C SER A 13 -53.00 -5.07 82.96
N ARG A 14 -52.56 -6.21 82.41
CA ARG A 14 -51.15 -6.49 82.10
C ARG A 14 -50.64 -5.59 80.97
N ARG A 15 -49.84 -4.57 81.29
CA ARG A 15 -49.24 -3.61 80.33
C ARG A 15 -48.00 -4.13 79.56
N GLY A 16 -47.62 -5.41 79.72
CA GLY A 16 -46.40 -5.97 79.13
C GLY A 16 -46.49 -6.31 77.63
N THR A 17 -47.67 -6.61 77.10
CA THR A 17 -47.82 -7.05 75.70
C THR A 17 -47.65 -5.92 74.69
N ALA A 18 -48.09 -4.69 75.00
CA ALA A 18 -47.92 -3.54 74.12
C ALA A 18 -46.44 -3.17 73.89
N TYR A 19 -45.61 -3.32 74.93
CA TYR A 19 -44.17 -3.03 74.86
C TYR A 19 -43.44 -4.05 73.96
N VAL A 20 -43.80 -5.33 74.07
CA VAL A 20 -43.23 -6.40 73.23
C VAL A 20 -43.61 -6.21 71.77
N VAL A 21 -44.84 -5.80 71.47
CA VAL A 21 -45.27 -5.49 70.10
C VAL A 21 -44.55 -4.27 69.54
N ALA A 22 -44.40 -3.19 70.32
CA ALA A 22 -43.70 -1.98 69.87
C ALA A 22 -42.20 -2.24 69.62
N VAL A 23 -41.53 -2.98 70.51
CA VAL A 23 -40.12 -3.37 70.33
C VAL A 23 -39.96 -4.34 69.16
N GLY A 24 -40.87 -5.30 68.99
CA GLY A 24 -40.87 -6.23 67.85
C GLY A 24 -41.04 -5.52 66.51
N ILE A 25 -41.97 -4.57 66.41
CA ILE A 25 -42.15 -3.74 65.21
C ILE A 25 -40.92 -2.86 64.97
N GLY A 26 -40.36 -2.25 66.02
CA GLY A 26 -39.13 -1.45 65.91
C GLY A 26 -37.94 -2.25 65.38
N LEU A 27 -37.76 -3.49 65.85
CA LEU A 27 -36.74 -4.41 65.37
C LEU A 27 -36.96 -4.83 63.91
N MET A 28 -38.21 -5.10 63.50
CA MET A 28 -38.53 -5.40 62.10
C MET A 28 -38.22 -4.22 61.18
N VAL A 29 -38.62 -3.00 61.55
CA VAL A 29 -38.33 -1.78 60.77
C VAL A 29 -36.82 -1.54 60.67
N ALA A 30 -36.08 -1.75 61.76
CA ALA A 30 -34.63 -1.64 61.76
C ALA A 30 -33.98 -2.69 60.84
N ALA A 31 -34.43 -3.95 60.89
CA ALA A 31 -33.93 -5.02 60.03
C ALA A 31 -34.19 -4.75 58.53
N VAL A 32 -35.39 -4.27 58.18
CA VAL A 32 -35.72 -3.88 56.80
C VAL A 32 -34.86 -2.71 56.32
N SER A 33 -34.62 -1.72 57.20
CA SER A 33 -33.79 -0.56 56.87
C SER A 33 -32.32 -0.94 56.62
N LEU A 34 -31.76 -1.81 57.47
CA LEU A 34 -30.39 -2.33 57.31
C LEU A 34 -30.25 -3.22 56.07
N GLY A 35 -31.24 -4.09 55.82
CA GLY A 35 -31.30 -4.90 54.60
C GLY A 35 -31.36 -4.05 53.34
N GLY A 36 -32.18 -2.99 53.34
CA GLY A 36 -32.27 -2.03 52.24
C GLY A 36 -30.96 -1.31 51.96
N MET A 37 -30.24 -0.87 53.00
CA MET A 37 -28.94 -0.23 52.84
C MET A 37 -27.85 -1.19 52.32
N ALA A 38 -27.83 -2.44 52.77
CA ALA A 38 -26.89 -3.45 52.29
C ALA A 38 -27.09 -3.74 50.79
N VAL A 39 -28.35 -3.90 50.36
CA VAL A 39 -28.70 -4.08 48.94
C VAL A 39 -28.35 -2.83 48.13
N ALA A 40 -28.59 -1.63 48.65
CA ALA A 40 -28.23 -0.38 47.99
C ALA A 40 -26.72 -0.25 47.77
N ARG A 41 -25.89 -0.61 48.75
CA ARG A 41 -24.42 -0.64 48.62
C ARG A 41 -23.96 -1.64 47.58
N SER A 42 -24.48 -2.88 47.64
CA SER A 42 -24.16 -3.93 46.67
C SER A 42 -24.52 -3.52 45.24
N ARG A 43 -25.70 -2.91 45.04
CA ARG A 43 -26.11 -2.37 43.74
C ARG A 43 -25.25 -1.19 43.29
N SER A 44 -24.87 -0.30 44.21
CA SER A 44 -23.98 0.84 43.92
C SER A 44 -22.60 0.37 43.45
N GLU A 45 -22.02 -0.62 44.13
CA GLU A 45 -20.74 -1.23 43.74
C GLU A 45 -20.82 -1.97 42.41
N SER A 46 -21.89 -2.76 42.19
CA SER A 46 -22.12 -3.44 40.91
C SER A 46 -22.28 -2.43 39.77
N ASN A 47 -23.02 -1.35 39.99
CA ASN A 47 -23.17 -0.27 39.00
C ASN A 47 -21.85 0.45 38.75
N LYS A 48 -21.02 0.68 39.78
CA LYS A 48 -19.69 1.26 39.62
C LYS A 48 -18.81 0.36 38.75
N LEU A 49 -18.71 -0.94 39.06
CA LEU A 49 -17.93 -1.90 38.27
C LEU A 49 -18.39 -1.96 36.81
N ARG A 50 -19.70 -1.92 36.56
CA ARG A 50 -20.25 -1.93 35.20
C ARG A 50 -19.92 -0.64 34.43
N ARG A 51 -19.91 0.51 35.09
CA ARG A 51 -19.46 1.77 34.49
C ARG A 51 -17.96 1.73 34.18
N ASP A 52 -17.15 1.30 35.15
CA ASP A 52 -15.71 1.15 35.01
C ASP A 52 -15.37 0.19 33.84
N GLU A 53 -16.12 -0.91 33.69
CA GLU A 53 -15.96 -1.87 32.59
C GLU A 53 -16.23 -1.24 31.21
N VAL A 54 -17.35 -0.53 31.07
CA VAL A 54 -17.69 0.14 29.81
C VAL A 54 -16.65 1.21 29.47
N GLN A 55 -16.19 1.98 30.47
CA GLN A 55 -15.18 3.01 30.28
C GLN A 55 -13.82 2.42 29.90
N ALA A 56 -13.39 1.33 30.56
CA ALA A 56 -12.19 0.60 30.19
C ALA A 56 -12.27 0.05 28.76
N ARG A 57 -13.43 -0.46 28.33
CA ARG A 57 -13.62 -0.94 26.95
C ARG A 57 -13.50 0.18 25.92
N ILE A 58 -14.08 1.36 26.21
CA ILE A 58 -13.95 2.54 25.35
C ILE A 58 -12.49 2.98 25.27
N ALA A 59 -11.78 3.03 26.41
CA ALA A 59 -10.37 3.38 26.47
C ALA A 59 -9.48 2.40 25.67
N ALA A 60 -9.72 1.09 25.78
CA ALA A 60 -9.03 0.07 24.99
C ALA A 60 -9.27 0.25 23.48
N LYS A 61 -10.48 0.66 23.08
CA LYS A 61 -10.78 0.99 21.68
C LYS A 61 -10.03 2.26 21.24
N SER A 62 -10.00 3.30 22.07
CA SER A 62 -9.23 4.52 21.81
C SER A 62 -7.73 4.25 21.66
N ALA A 63 -7.19 3.29 22.41
CA ALA A 63 -5.80 2.83 22.29
C ALA A 63 -5.52 2.28 20.88
N ILE A 64 -6.44 1.46 20.34
CA ILE A 64 -6.34 0.93 18.97
C ILE A 64 -6.43 2.05 17.94
N GLU A 65 -7.34 3.01 18.11
CA GLU A 65 -7.45 4.15 17.20
C GLU A 65 -6.19 5.04 17.23
N LEU A 66 -5.55 5.20 18.38
CA LEU A 66 -4.25 5.87 18.49
C LEU A 66 -3.18 5.13 17.68
N ALA A 67 -3.10 3.80 17.79
CA ALA A 67 -2.16 3.00 17.00
C ALA A 67 -2.36 3.21 15.49
N ARG A 68 -3.62 3.20 15.05
CA ARG A 68 -3.98 3.46 13.64
C ARG A 68 -3.59 4.87 13.20
N ALA A 69 -3.83 5.88 14.04
CA ALA A 69 -3.42 7.25 13.76
C ALA A 69 -1.89 7.37 13.63
N LEU A 70 -1.13 6.72 14.52
CA LEU A 70 0.33 6.67 14.45
C LEU A 70 0.82 6.03 13.14
N ILE A 71 0.25 4.88 12.77
CA ILE A 71 0.54 4.17 11.51
C ILE A 71 0.25 5.07 10.29
N GLN A 72 -0.87 5.81 10.30
CA GLN A 72 -1.25 6.68 9.20
C GLN A 72 -0.39 7.95 9.11
N SER A 73 0.10 8.45 10.24
CA SER A 73 0.90 9.68 10.31
C SER A 73 2.38 9.50 9.94
N ASP A 74 2.93 8.29 10.14
CA ASP A 74 4.34 7.99 9.87
C ASP A 74 4.45 6.96 8.75
N SER A 75 4.80 7.39 7.53
CA SER A 75 4.98 6.50 6.38
C SER A 75 6.13 5.49 6.53
N SER A 76 6.98 5.66 7.54
CA SER A 76 8.13 4.82 7.88
C SER A 76 7.92 4.01 9.16
N TRP A 77 6.70 3.96 9.70
CA TRP A 77 6.42 3.33 11.01
C TRP A 77 6.96 1.89 11.14
N ARG A 78 7.01 1.13 10.04
CA ARG A 78 7.53 -0.25 10.02
C ARG A 78 9.04 -0.34 10.27
N THR A 79 9.79 0.70 9.94
CA THR A 79 11.24 0.76 10.13
C THR A 79 11.62 1.58 11.36
N THR A 80 10.79 2.53 11.78
CA THR A 80 11.01 3.36 12.97
C THR A 80 10.53 2.70 14.26
N ARG A 81 9.64 1.69 14.17
CA ARG A 81 9.09 0.96 15.31
C ARG A 81 9.37 -0.53 15.22
N THR A 82 9.32 -1.20 16.37
CA THR A 82 9.47 -2.65 16.50
C THR A 82 8.18 -3.28 17.04
N ASN A 83 8.10 -4.61 16.97
CA ASN A 83 7.04 -5.38 17.64
C ASN A 83 7.07 -5.08 19.14
N GLY A 84 5.90 -4.95 19.76
CA GLY A 84 5.75 -4.76 21.21
C GLY A 84 4.98 -3.49 21.57
N THR A 85 5.25 -2.98 22.77
CA THR A 85 4.55 -1.82 23.33
C THR A 85 5.02 -0.52 22.67
N TRP A 86 4.08 0.20 22.07
CA TRP A 86 4.31 1.48 21.40
C TRP A 86 4.04 2.66 22.31
N ASN A 87 3.03 2.53 23.16
CA ASN A 87 2.64 3.54 24.13
C ASN A 87 2.26 2.82 25.41
N SER A 88 2.70 3.37 26.54
CA SER A 88 2.31 2.85 27.85
C SER A 88 1.87 3.97 28.79
N GLY A 89 0.97 3.63 29.71
CA GLY A 89 0.50 4.52 30.78
C GLY A 89 -0.20 5.78 30.28
N GLN A 90 -0.77 5.76 29.07
CA GLN A 90 -1.44 6.92 28.52
C GLN A 90 -2.76 7.14 29.26
N SER A 91 -3.00 8.38 29.71
CA SER A 91 -4.19 8.72 30.48
C SER A 91 -5.27 9.31 29.57
N LEU A 92 -6.51 8.84 29.72
CA LEU A 92 -7.69 9.40 29.08
C LEU A 92 -8.81 9.49 30.12
N GLN A 93 -9.06 10.70 30.62
CA GLN A 93 -9.96 10.93 31.77
C GLN A 93 -9.55 10.05 32.97
N ASP A 94 -10.46 9.23 33.49
CA ASP A 94 -10.22 8.32 34.63
C ASP A 94 -9.65 6.95 34.21
N SER A 95 -9.25 6.80 32.93
CA SER A 95 -8.69 5.56 32.39
C SER A 95 -7.22 5.70 32.08
N THR A 96 -6.49 4.59 32.22
CA THR A 96 -5.14 4.43 31.68
C THR A 96 -5.16 3.34 30.61
N PHE A 97 -4.35 3.50 29.56
CA PHE A 97 -4.23 2.50 28.51
C PHE A 97 -2.81 2.36 27.96
N ASP A 98 -2.56 1.16 27.44
CA ASP A 98 -1.36 0.76 26.71
C ASP A 98 -1.73 0.34 25.28
N VAL A 99 -0.79 0.50 24.36
CA VAL A 99 -0.89 0.07 22.97
C VAL A 99 0.29 -0.83 22.65
N SER A 100 0.02 -2.01 22.10
CA SER A 100 1.05 -2.85 21.50
C SER A 100 0.68 -3.28 20.09
N VAL A 101 1.69 -3.47 19.25
CA VAL A 101 1.54 -3.88 17.85
C VAL A 101 2.52 -5.02 17.57
N SER A 102 2.05 -6.04 16.86
CA SER A 102 2.89 -7.16 16.41
C SER A 102 2.60 -7.55 14.97
N ASN A 103 3.62 -7.95 14.21
CA ASN A 103 3.47 -8.65 12.94
C ASN A 103 3.52 -10.17 13.19
N PRO A 104 2.43 -10.93 12.94
CA PRO A 104 2.42 -12.38 13.09
C PRO A 104 3.44 -13.12 12.21
N SER A 105 3.85 -12.53 11.09
CA SER A 105 4.77 -13.11 10.13
C SER A 105 6.25 -12.78 10.40
N GLY A 106 6.57 -12.07 11.49
CA GLY A 106 7.96 -11.77 11.88
C GLY A 106 8.18 -10.31 12.31
N PRO A 107 9.35 -9.72 12.01
CA PRO A 107 9.61 -8.30 12.28
C PRO A 107 8.64 -7.36 11.55
N LEU A 108 8.41 -6.14 12.08
CA LEU A 108 7.53 -5.16 11.44
C LEU A 108 8.02 -4.72 10.06
N ASN A 109 9.32 -4.73 9.81
CA ASN A 109 9.93 -4.37 8.53
C ASN A 109 10.07 -5.54 7.55
N ASN A 110 9.49 -6.71 7.83
CA ASN A 110 9.59 -7.89 6.98
C ASN A 110 8.96 -7.66 5.59
N SER A 111 7.71 -7.17 5.56
CA SER A 111 7.02 -6.79 4.34
C SER A 111 6.00 -5.69 4.63
N GLU A 112 5.87 -4.74 3.72
CA GLU A 112 4.89 -3.66 3.84
C GLU A 112 3.45 -4.17 3.75
N LEU A 113 3.27 -5.32 3.08
CA LEU A 113 1.96 -5.97 2.87
C LEU A 113 1.57 -6.91 4.01
N ASP A 114 2.45 -7.15 4.98
CA ASP A 114 2.13 -8.03 6.10
C ASP A 114 0.98 -7.44 6.92
N SER A 115 0.10 -8.28 7.44
CA SER A 115 -0.91 -7.83 8.40
C SER A 115 -0.26 -7.57 9.76
N VAL A 116 -0.85 -6.69 10.57
CA VAL A 116 -0.41 -6.49 11.95
C VAL A 116 -1.57 -6.63 12.92
N VAL A 117 -1.28 -7.13 14.11
CA VAL A 117 -2.24 -7.22 15.20
C VAL A 117 -1.96 -6.07 16.15
N VAL A 118 -2.98 -5.26 16.40
CA VAL A 118 -2.96 -4.19 17.40
C VAL A 118 -3.72 -4.67 18.62
N LEU A 119 -3.13 -4.46 19.79
CA LEU A 119 -3.71 -4.77 21.09
C LEU A 119 -3.78 -3.48 21.92
N GLY A 120 -5.00 -3.15 22.34
CA GLY A 120 -5.28 -2.07 23.29
C GLY A 120 -5.62 -2.67 24.64
N ASP A 121 -4.89 -2.30 25.67
CA ASP A 121 -5.13 -2.70 27.06
C ASP A 121 -5.49 -1.45 27.85
N ALA A 122 -6.60 -1.46 28.58
CA ALA A 122 -7.00 -0.31 29.38
C ALA A 122 -7.58 -0.72 30.73
N SER A 123 -7.40 0.17 31.71
CA SER A 123 -7.89 -0.02 33.06
C SER A 123 -8.61 1.23 33.58
N VAL A 124 -9.69 1.01 34.33
CA VAL A 124 -10.45 2.04 35.06
C VAL A 124 -10.79 1.47 36.42
N GLY A 125 -10.26 2.06 37.49
CA GLY A 125 -10.44 1.54 38.85
C GLY A 125 -9.97 0.08 38.97
N ARG A 126 -10.94 -0.85 39.10
CA ARG A 126 -10.67 -2.31 39.17
C ARG A 126 -10.99 -3.05 37.87
N ALA A 127 -11.60 -2.39 36.89
CA ALA A 127 -11.95 -3.00 35.62
C ALA A 127 -10.75 -2.92 34.66
N ARG A 128 -10.46 -4.04 33.98
CA ARG A 128 -9.48 -4.12 32.90
C ARG A 128 -10.17 -4.66 31.65
N GLN A 129 -9.89 -4.06 30.50
CA GLN A 129 -10.40 -4.49 29.22
C GLN A 129 -9.25 -4.55 28.22
N ARG A 130 -9.18 -5.66 27.49
CA ARG A 130 -8.19 -5.85 26.44
C ARG A 130 -8.89 -6.20 25.13
N LEU A 131 -8.60 -5.42 24.10
CA LEU A 131 -9.13 -5.59 22.76
C LEU A 131 -8.00 -5.85 21.78
N SER A 132 -8.26 -6.66 20.78
CA SER A 132 -7.36 -6.89 19.66
C SER A 132 -8.08 -6.72 18.33
N VAL A 133 -7.37 -6.16 17.36
CA VAL A 133 -7.81 -6.05 15.98
C VAL A 133 -6.65 -6.39 15.05
N GLN A 134 -6.93 -7.11 13.97
CA GLN A 134 -5.99 -7.27 12.88
C GLN A 134 -6.17 -6.12 11.89
N LEU A 135 -5.08 -5.49 11.50
CA LEU A 135 -5.04 -4.52 10.42
C LEU A 135 -4.41 -5.18 9.20
N ASP A 136 -5.16 -5.20 8.10
CA ASP A 136 -4.70 -5.73 6.83
C ASP A 136 -4.17 -4.58 5.97
N ALA A 137 -3.10 -4.86 5.23
CA ALA A 137 -2.52 -3.95 4.27
C ALA A 137 -3.43 -3.80 3.04
N LYS A 138 -3.84 -2.57 2.76
CA LYS A 138 -4.53 -2.22 1.52
C LYS A 138 -3.61 -1.37 0.65
N THR A 139 -3.37 -1.83 -0.57
CA THR A 139 -2.60 -1.06 -1.57
C THR A 139 -3.46 0.07 -2.12
N VAL A 140 -2.89 1.27 -2.17
CA VAL A 140 -3.48 2.46 -2.78
C VAL A 140 -2.56 2.88 -3.94
N PRO A 141 -3.02 2.83 -5.20
CA PRO A 141 -2.15 3.15 -6.34
C PRO A 141 -1.68 4.59 -6.26
N LEU A 142 -0.44 4.83 -6.71
CA LEU A 142 0.04 6.21 -6.88
C LEU A 142 -0.76 6.91 -7.99
N ASP A 143 -1.10 8.17 -7.74
CA ASP A 143 -1.83 9.04 -8.67
C ASP A 143 -1.07 9.30 -9.99
N CYS A 144 0.24 9.09 -10.04
CA CYS A 144 1.02 9.14 -11.27
C CYS A 144 0.64 8.06 -12.30
N LEU A 145 -0.06 6.99 -11.87
CA LEU A 145 -0.56 5.91 -12.72
C LEU A 145 -1.95 6.18 -13.31
N ALA A 146 -2.64 7.22 -12.83
CA ALA A 146 -3.99 7.56 -13.30
C ALA A 146 -4.00 8.19 -14.71
N VAL A 147 -2.82 8.50 -15.27
CA VAL A 147 -2.65 9.13 -16.59
C VAL A 147 -1.54 8.42 -17.37
N PRO A 148 -1.55 8.44 -18.71
CA PRO A 148 -0.51 7.81 -19.53
C PRO A 148 0.88 8.44 -19.43
N LEU A 149 0.99 9.70 -19.00
CA LEU A 149 2.26 10.38 -18.85
C LEU A 149 2.25 11.24 -17.59
N THR A 150 3.18 10.95 -16.67
CA THR A 150 3.47 11.80 -15.52
C THR A 150 4.96 12.12 -15.48
N VAL A 151 5.30 13.40 -15.36
CA VAL A 151 6.69 13.89 -15.29
C VAL A 151 6.91 14.69 -14.01
N GLY A 152 7.91 14.35 -13.22
CA GLY A 152 8.25 15.02 -11.97
C GLY A 152 8.91 16.38 -12.16
N GLY A 153 9.70 16.52 -13.22
CA GLY A 153 10.25 17.78 -13.68
C GLY A 153 9.43 18.42 -14.81
N ALA A 154 10.07 19.31 -15.55
CA ALA A 154 9.45 19.96 -16.70
C ALA A 154 9.35 19.06 -17.94
N ILE A 155 8.34 19.33 -18.77
CA ILE A 155 8.19 18.77 -20.12
C ILE A 155 8.58 19.85 -21.13
N THR A 156 9.50 19.53 -22.03
CA THR A 156 9.89 20.40 -23.15
C THR A 156 9.59 19.70 -24.46
N ALA A 157 8.62 20.20 -25.22
CA ALA A 157 8.27 19.68 -26.53
C ALA A 157 8.76 20.64 -27.62
N THR A 158 9.72 20.20 -28.44
CA THR A 158 10.32 21.01 -29.50
C THR A 158 10.18 20.30 -30.84
N SER A 159 9.51 20.93 -31.81
CA SER A 159 9.27 20.37 -33.15
C SER A 159 8.75 18.93 -33.10
N SER A 160 7.78 18.68 -32.21
CA SER A 160 7.33 17.34 -31.86
C SER A 160 5.80 17.22 -31.82
N THR A 161 5.31 15.98 -31.78
CA THR A 161 3.88 15.68 -31.64
C THR A 161 3.68 14.76 -30.44
N ILE A 162 2.71 15.06 -29.58
CA ILE A 162 2.26 14.20 -28.48
C ILE A 162 0.81 13.79 -28.74
N ASN A 163 0.57 12.48 -28.82
CA ASN A 163 -0.73 11.83 -29.05
C ASN A 163 -1.11 10.92 -27.86
N PRO A 164 -2.40 10.57 -27.67
CA PRO A 164 -3.58 10.90 -28.47
C PRO A 164 -4.37 12.07 -27.88
N SER A 165 -5.41 12.52 -28.60
CA SER A 165 -6.40 13.48 -28.06
C SER A 165 -7.28 12.84 -26.99
N GLY A 166 -7.75 13.63 -26.03
CA GLY A 166 -8.69 13.20 -24.99
C GLY A 166 -8.04 12.49 -23.79
N ALA A 167 -6.81 12.01 -23.90
CA ALA A 167 -6.00 11.60 -22.75
C ALA A 167 -5.49 12.83 -21.97
N THR A 168 -5.19 12.67 -20.68
CA THR A 168 -4.53 13.73 -19.88
C THR A 168 -3.06 13.36 -19.67
N ILE A 169 -2.15 14.34 -19.80
CA ILE A 169 -0.75 14.22 -19.38
C ILE A 169 -0.47 15.21 -18.26
N ALA A 170 0.44 14.87 -17.36
CA ALA A 170 0.73 15.66 -16.17
C ALA A 170 2.22 15.93 -15.97
N THR A 171 2.53 17.13 -15.47
CA THR A 171 3.85 17.51 -14.97
C THR A 171 3.74 18.16 -13.59
N ASN A 172 4.67 17.80 -12.70
CA ASN A 172 4.77 18.41 -11.37
C ASN A 172 5.46 19.78 -11.39
N VAL A 173 5.87 20.27 -12.56
CA VAL A 173 6.48 21.60 -12.72
C VAL A 173 5.76 22.33 -13.85
N SER A 174 6.32 22.34 -15.06
CA SER A 174 5.83 23.12 -16.17
C SER A 174 5.97 22.36 -17.48
N ILE A 175 5.19 22.76 -18.47
CA ILE A 175 5.30 22.28 -19.85
C ILE A 175 5.50 23.43 -20.80
N THR A 176 6.51 23.31 -21.66
CA THR A 176 6.85 24.29 -22.70
C THR A 176 6.69 23.64 -24.07
N SER A 177 5.92 24.28 -24.94
CA SER A 177 5.68 23.86 -26.32
C SER A 177 6.30 24.85 -27.30
N VAL A 178 7.25 24.38 -28.12
CA VAL A 178 7.93 25.18 -29.16
C VAL A 178 7.78 24.46 -30.49
N LEU A 179 6.96 25.01 -31.38
CA LEU A 179 6.66 24.39 -32.69
C LEU A 179 6.15 22.93 -32.56
N ALA A 180 5.50 22.60 -31.45
CA ALA A 180 5.01 21.25 -31.17
C ALA A 180 3.47 21.18 -31.27
N THR A 181 2.96 19.97 -31.49
CA THR A 181 1.53 19.64 -31.52
C THR A 181 1.21 18.72 -30.33
N ILE A 182 0.59 19.27 -29.30
CA ILE A 182 0.20 18.55 -28.08
C ILE A 182 -1.31 18.34 -28.12
N ARG A 183 -1.73 17.13 -28.52
CA ARG A 183 -3.14 16.73 -28.58
C ARG A 183 -3.80 16.37 -27.24
N PRO A 184 -3.12 15.80 -26.23
CA PRO A 184 -3.78 15.47 -24.97
C PRO A 184 -4.14 16.73 -24.17
N ASN A 185 -5.01 16.56 -23.17
CA ASN A 185 -5.19 17.52 -22.10
C ASN A 185 -3.90 17.59 -21.26
N VAL A 186 -3.61 18.76 -20.70
CA VAL A 186 -2.35 19.02 -20.00
C VAL A 186 -2.64 19.59 -18.62
N GLU A 187 -2.08 18.93 -17.61
CA GLU A 187 -2.06 19.40 -16.23
C GLU A 187 -0.63 19.74 -15.81
N ALA A 188 -0.43 20.92 -15.20
CA ALA A 188 0.86 21.35 -14.69
C ALA A 188 0.72 21.99 -13.30
N THR A 189 1.66 21.72 -12.39
CA THR A 189 1.66 22.37 -11.08
C THR A 189 1.92 23.87 -11.17
N VAL A 190 2.87 24.28 -12.03
CA VAL A 190 3.36 25.67 -12.10
C VAL A 190 2.79 26.40 -13.32
N SER A 191 3.22 26.04 -14.54
CA SER A 191 2.88 26.81 -15.73
C SER A 191 2.80 25.97 -17.01
N ILE A 192 2.02 26.48 -17.96
CA ILE A 192 1.88 25.93 -19.32
C ILE A 192 2.24 27.06 -20.28
N ILE A 193 3.32 26.87 -21.07
CA ILE A 193 3.94 27.92 -21.87
C ILE A 193 4.02 27.48 -23.33
N GLY A 194 3.73 28.41 -24.26
CA GLY A 194 3.85 28.21 -25.70
C GLY A 194 2.52 27.99 -26.40
N THR A 195 2.59 27.51 -27.65
CA THR A 195 1.42 27.29 -28.52
C THR A 195 1.33 25.82 -28.94
N GLY A 196 0.26 25.43 -29.65
CA GLY A 196 0.10 24.07 -30.16
C GLY A 196 -0.50 23.07 -29.16
N PHE A 197 -1.17 23.56 -28.12
CA PHE A 197 -2.04 22.75 -27.26
C PHE A 197 -3.44 22.65 -27.90
N TYR A 198 -3.89 21.43 -28.17
CA TYR A 198 -5.21 21.16 -28.75
C TYR A 198 -6.19 20.52 -27.76
N GLY A 199 -5.69 20.00 -26.62
CA GLY A 199 -6.51 19.58 -25.49
C GLY A 199 -6.74 20.71 -24.48
N THR A 200 -7.46 20.42 -23.39
CA THR A 200 -7.62 21.37 -22.30
C THR A 200 -6.32 21.57 -21.54
N THR A 201 -6.09 22.77 -21.00
CA THR A 201 -4.90 23.09 -20.21
C THR A 201 -5.31 23.54 -18.81
N LYS A 202 -4.63 23.02 -17.79
CA LYS A 202 -4.89 23.36 -16.38
C LYS A 202 -3.58 23.50 -15.61
N SER A 203 -3.24 24.73 -15.22
CA SER A 203 -2.13 25.02 -14.31
C SER A 203 -2.59 25.09 -12.85
N GLY A 204 -1.65 25.04 -11.90
CA GLY A 204 -1.97 25.15 -10.46
C GLY A 204 -2.60 23.89 -9.86
N VAL A 205 -2.42 22.73 -10.51
CA VAL A 205 -2.87 21.45 -9.94
C VAL A 205 -1.93 20.96 -8.83
N ALA A 206 -2.42 20.11 -7.93
CA ALA A 206 -1.56 19.45 -6.96
C ALA A 206 -0.54 18.53 -7.66
N ALA A 207 0.70 18.53 -7.17
CA ALA A 207 1.74 17.64 -7.69
C ALA A 207 1.35 16.17 -7.44
N ARG A 208 1.53 15.34 -8.47
CA ARG A 208 1.31 13.89 -8.38
C ARG A 208 2.45 13.22 -7.62
N THR A 209 2.11 12.22 -6.81
CA THR A 209 3.04 11.38 -6.06
C THR A 209 3.77 10.41 -6.99
N LEU A 210 5.10 10.50 -6.99
CA LEU A 210 5.98 9.63 -7.77
C LEU A 210 6.56 8.49 -6.91
N PRO A 211 7.02 7.40 -7.54
CA PRO A 211 7.67 6.31 -6.83
C PRO A 211 8.89 6.77 -6.00
N LYS A 212 9.07 6.14 -4.84
CA LYS A 212 10.26 6.32 -4.01
C LYS A 212 11.50 5.71 -4.71
N SER A 213 12.70 6.07 -4.27
CA SER A 213 13.94 5.47 -4.80
C SER A 213 14.03 3.96 -4.57
N SER A 214 13.34 3.44 -3.55
CA SER A 214 13.24 2.01 -3.24
C SER A 214 12.40 1.19 -4.23
N VAL A 215 11.79 1.82 -5.25
CA VAL A 215 11.00 1.11 -6.27
C VAL A 215 11.78 -0.01 -6.95
N PHE A 216 13.11 0.11 -7.06
CA PHE A 216 13.96 -0.89 -7.71
C PHE A 216 14.23 -2.11 -6.82
N ASP A 217 14.18 -1.98 -5.50
CA ASP A 217 14.73 -2.96 -4.55
C ASP A 217 14.06 -4.35 -4.72
N SER A 218 12.74 -4.36 -4.84
CA SER A 218 11.96 -5.60 -5.04
C SER A 218 12.29 -6.30 -6.36
N TYR A 219 12.52 -5.55 -7.44
CA TYR A 219 12.85 -6.11 -8.76
C TYR A 219 14.30 -6.54 -8.84
N VAL A 220 15.22 -5.84 -8.18
CA VAL A 220 16.62 -6.26 -8.10
C VAL A 220 16.75 -7.55 -7.28
N ALA A 221 16.02 -7.66 -6.17
CA ALA A 221 16.01 -8.86 -5.34
C ALA A 221 15.38 -10.08 -6.04
N ALA A 222 14.32 -9.88 -6.83
CA ALA A 222 13.62 -10.96 -7.53
C ALA A 222 14.15 -11.26 -8.95
N GLY A 223 15.00 -10.39 -9.48
CA GLY A 223 15.45 -10.42 -10.87
C GLY A 223 16.67 -11.31 -11.10
N THR A 224 16.78 -11.85 -12.32
CA THR A 224 17.96 -12.58 -12.76
C THR A 224 18.97 -11.60 -13.39
N PRO A 225 20.23 -11.54 -12.89
CA PRO A 225 21.21 -10.63 -13.47
C PRO A 225 21.62 -11.07 -14.88
N ILE A 226 21.71 -10.10 -15.79
CA ILE A 226 22.36 -10.23 -17.09
C ILE A 226 23.64 -9.37 -17.00
N PRO A 227 24.83 -9.98 -16.88
CA PRO A 227 26.07 -9.23 -16.83
C PRO A 227 26.23 -8.38 -18.09
N ILE A 228 26.51 -7.08 -17.96
CA ILE A 228 26.63 -6.21 -19.15
C ILE A 228 27.71 -6.70 -20.14
N GLY A 229 28.77 -7.34 -19.63
CA GLY A 229 29.82 -7.94 -20.45
C GLY A 229 29.41 -9.18 -21.25
N SER A 230 28.24 -9.78 -21.00
CA SER A 230 27.72 -10.88 -21.83
C SER A 230 26.95 -10.39 -23.06
N LEU A 231 26.65 -9.09 -23.13
CA LEU A 231 25.97 -8.50 -24.27
C LEU A 231 26.93 -8.26 -25.43
N PRO A 232 26.53 -8.50 -26.68
CA PRO A 232 27.36 -8.19 -27.83
C PRO A 232 27.62 -6.68 -27.91
N VAL A 233 28.83 -6.33 -28.33
CA VAL A 233 29.24 -4.93 -28.47
C VAL A 233 29.09 -4.50 -29.93
N VAL A 234 28.23 -3.51 -30.19
CA VAL A 234 28.05 -2.89 -31.51
C VAL A 234 28.43 -1.43 -31.39
N SER A 235 29.33 -0.95 -32.26
CA SER A 235 29.83 0.43 -32.23
C SER A 235 30.29 0.87 -30.83
N LEU A 236 31.05 -0.01 -30.15
CA LEU A 236 31.60 0.20 -28.80
C LEU A 236 30.56 0.28 -27.67
N LYS A 237 29.31 -0.10 -27.92
CA LYS A 237 28.24 -0.12 -26.92
C LYS A 237 27.70 -1.54 -26.71
N PRO A 238 27.59 -2.02 -25.47
CA PRO A 238 26.80 -3.21 -25.15
C PRO A 238 25.40 -3.06 -25.73
N THR A 239 24.94 -4.06 -26.47
CA THR A 239 23.73 -3.97 -27.27
C THR A 239 22.88 -5.22 -27.11
N LEU A 240 21.65 -5.05 -26.63
CA LEU A 240 20.61 -6.07 -26.69
C LEU A 240 19.93 -5.96 -28.05
N GLN A 241 20.22 -6.89 -28.97
CA GLN A 241 19.70 -6.85 -30.34
C GLN A 241 19.25 -8.20 -30.88
N LYS A 242 18.16 -8.21 -31.66
CA LYS A 242 17.66 -9.40 -32.38
C LYS A 242 17.43 -10.60 -31.46
N VAL A 243 16.95 -10.33 -30.26
CA VAL A 243 16.68 -11.36 -29.26
C VAL A 243 15.25 -11.31 -28.75
N VAL A 244 14.81 -12.47 -28.26
CA VAL A 244 13.62 -12.61 -27.43
C VAL A 244 14.06 -12.77 -25.98
N LEU A 245 13.51 -11.95 -25.10
CA LEU A 245 13.68 -12.08 -23.66
C LEU A 245 12.32 -12.35 -23.01
N SER A 246 12.19 -13.46 -22.28
CA SER A 246 10.93 -13.92 -21.67
C SER A 246 11.19 -14.88 -20.52
N PRO A 247 10.16 -15.26 -19.72
CA PRO A 247 10.35 -16.26 -18.68
C PRO A 247 10.90 -17.61 -19.15
N ALA A 248 10.74 -17.92 -20.43
CA ALA A 248 11.25 -19.15 -21.04
C ALA A 248 12.54 -18.96 -21.85
N SER A 249 12.99 -17.72 -22.09
CA SER A 249 14.14 -17.43 -22.94
C SER A 249 14.99 -16.28 -22.41
N ASN A 250 16.24 -16.57 -22.07
CA ASN A 250 17.28 -15.58 -21.79
C ASN A 250 18.57 -16.01 -22.49
N PRO A 251 18.95 -15.39 -23.62
CA PRO A 251 20.18 -15.74 -24.34
C PRO A 251 21.47 -15.46 -23.57
N TYR A 252 21.41 -14.73 -22.46
CA TYR A 252 22.57 -14.19 -21.75
C TYR A 252 22.75 -14.76 -20.34
N GLY A 253 21.99 -15.80 -19.97
CA GLY A 253 22.07 -16.41 -18.65
C GLY A 253 20.85 -17.26 -18.30
N ALA A 254 20.62 -17.46 -17.01
CA ALA A 254 19.47 -18.21 -16.52
C ALA A 254 18.15 -17.49 -16.84
N THR A 255 17.07 -18.27 -17.03
CA THR A 255 15.72 -17.72 -17.17
C THR A 255 15.17 -17.26 -15.81
N ASN A 256 14.10 -16.46 -15.84
CA ASN A 256 13.40 -16.02 -14.63
C ASN A 256 11.91 -16.28 -14.81
N ALA A 257 11.27 -17.07 -13.94
CA ALA A 257 9.86 -17.43 -14.09
C ALA A 257 8.90 -16.22 -14.09
N ASN A 258 9.29 -15.10 -13.46
CA ASN A 258 8.53 -13.85 -13.46
C ASN A 258 8.94 -12.91 -14.62
N GLY A 259 9.93 -13.30 -15.43
CA GLY A 259 10.46 -12.51 -16.54
C GLY A 259 11.17 -11.24 -16.10
N ILE A 260 11.72 -11.18 -14.88
CA ILE A 260 12.47 -10.03 -14.37
C ILE A 260 13.97 -10.22 -14.64
N TYR A 261 14.56 -9.28 -15.36
CA TYR A 261 15.98 -9.27 -15.69
C TYR A 261 16.63 -7.94 -15.28
N VAL A 262 17.85 -8.02 -14.74
CA VAL A 262 18.56 -6.86 -14.20
C VAL A 262 19.89 -6.70 -14.93
N ILE A 263 20.12 -5.54 -15.53
CA ILE A 263 21.41 -5.17 -16.12
C ILE A 263 21.97 -4.00 -15.33
N ASP A 264 23.03 -4.26 -14.57
CA ASP A 264 23.88 -3.17 -14.07
C ASP A 264 24.79 -2.72 -15.20
N CYS A 265 24.54 -1.50 -15.67
CA CYS A 265 25.25 -0.94 -16.79
C CYS A 265 26.63 -0.40 -16.41
N GLN A 266 26.96 -0.28 -15.11
CA GLN A 266 28.29 0.17 -14.66
C GLN A 266 28.74 1.50 -15.30
N GLY A 267 27.79 2.40 -15.59
CA GLY A 267 28.03 3.67 -16.30
C GLY A 267 28.17 3.56 -17.82
N GLN A 268 28.16 2.36 -18.39
CA GLN A 268 28.20 2.13 -19.84
C GLN A 268 26.83 2.42 -20.48
N SER A 269 26.85 2.84 -21.74
CA SER A 269 25.62 3.10 -22.50
C SER A 269 25.11 1.81 -23.14
N LEU A 270 23.93 1.35 -22.72
CA LEU A 270 23.28 0.16 -23.27
C LEU A 270 22.32 0.54 -24.42
N ILE A 271 22.40 -0.17 -25.54
CA ILE A 271 21.45 -0.03 -26.64
C ILE A 271 20.50 -1.23 -26.65
N ILE A 272 19.20 -0.98 -26.61
CA ILE A 272 18.15 -1.99 -26.76
C ILE A 272 17.49 -1.75 -28.12
N THR A 273 17.62 -2.68 -29.06
CA THR A 273 17.15 -2.45 -30.43
C THR A 273 16.67 -3.72 -31.10
N ASN A 274 15.59 -3.64 -31.89
CA ASN A 274 15.15 -4.78 -32.71
C ASN A 274 14.93 -6.07 -31.89
N CYS A 275 14.25 -5.94 -30.76
CA CYS A 275 14.02 -7.03 -29.81
C CYS A 275 12.54 -7.18 -29.49
N ARG A 276 12.19 -8.40 -29.07
CA ARG A 276 10.92 -8.66 -28.40
C ARG A 276 11.18 -9.00 -26.94
N ILE A 277 10.53 -8.28 -26.03
CA ILE A 277 10.66 -8.51 -24.60
C ILE A 277 9.27 -8.79 -24.02
N ALA A 278 9.09 -9.98 -23.47
CA ALA A 278 7.92 -10.37 -22.68
C ALA A 278 8.38 -10.46 -21.21
N GLY A 279 8.51 -9.32 -20.53
CA GLY A 279 9.16 -9.28 -19.22
C GLY A 279 9.44 -7.87 -18.70
N THR A 280 10.06 -7.81 -17.53
CA THR A 280 10.54 -6.61 -16.87
C THR A 280 12.04 -6.52 -17.02
N LEU A 281 12.55 -5.39 -17.54
CA LEU A 281 13.98 -5.09 -17.52
C LEU A 281 14.28 -3.97 -16.54
N VAL A 282 15.24 -4.19 -15.67
CA VAL A 282 15.77 -3.20 -14.73
C VAL A 282 17.15 -2.78 -15.19
N LEU A 283 17.34 -1.49 -15.45
CA LEU A 283 18.62 -0.90 -15.81
C LEU A 283 19.17 -0.11 -14.62
N LEU A 284 20.29 -0.56 -14.06
CA LEU A 284 21.01 0.14 -13.01
C LEU A 284 22.19 0.89 -13.60
N ASN A 285 22.50 2.08 -13.08
CA ASN A 285 23.66 2.89 -13.47
C ASN A 285 23.85 3.06 -15.00
N PRO A 286 22.79 3.35 -15.79
CA PRO A 286 22.92 3.49 -17.24
C PRO A 286 23.78 4.70 -17.61
N GLY A 287 24.64 4.53 -18.62
CA GLY A 287 25.37 5.63 -19.24
C GLY A 287 24.45 6.58 -19.98
N LEU A 288 24.93 7.81 -20.24
CA LEU A 288 24.14 8.92 -20.79
C LEU A 288 23.54 8.65 -22.18
N SER A 289 24.11 7.72 -22.96
CA SER A 289 23.61 7.36 -24.29
C SER A 289 22.84 6.04 -24.30
N THR A 290 22.33 5.60 -23.15
CA THR A 290 21.45 4.43 -23.06
C THR A 290 20.15 4.71 -23.78
N ALA A 291 19.73 3.82 -24.68
CA ALA A 291 18.60 4.08 -25.56
C ALA A 291 17.84 2.81 -25.95
N VAL A 292 16.53 2.95 -26.12
CA VAL A 292 15.67 2.00 -26.83
C VAL A 292 15.47 2.52 -28.25
N THR A 293 15.85 1.76 -29.27
CA THR A 293 15.86 2.20 -30.67
C THR A 293 15.28 1.15 -31.61
N GLY A 294 15.03 1.51 -32.87
CA GLY A 294 14.54 0.56 -33.88
C GLY A 294 13.13 0.05 -33.59
N GLY A 295 12.80 -1.13 -34.12
CA GLY A 295 11.51 -1.78 -33.88
C GLY A 295 11.57 -2.62 -32.61
N VAL A 296 10.93 -2.19 -31.52
CA VAL A 296 10.84 -2.98 -30.28
C VAL A 296 9.39 -3.33 -29.98
N ARG A 297 9.13 -4.60 -29.65
CA ARG A 297 7.83 -5.07 -29.14
C ARG A 297 8.01 -5.51 -27.69
N TRP A 298 7.41 -4.79 -26.76
CA TRP A 298 7.59 -5.03 -25.33
C TRP A 298 6.27 -5.08 -24.59
N ALA A 299 6.03 -6.17 -23.85
CA ALA A 299 4.95 -6.30 -22.89
C ALA A 299 5.49 -6.93 -21.60
N PRO A 300 4.87 -6.71 -20.42
CA PRO A 300 5.31 -7.37 -19.21
C PRO A 300 4.93 -8.86 -19.27
N ALA A 301 5.73 -9.73 -18.64
CA ALA A 301 5.40 -11.15 -18.49
C ALA A 301 4.24 -11.36 -17.51
N VAL A 302 4.26 -10.61 -16.41
CA VAL A 302 3.22 -10.58 -15.39
C VAL A 302 2.43 -9.29 -15.55
N SER A 303 1.11 -9.37 -15.68
CA SER A 303 0.26 -8.24 -16.08
C SER A 303 0.38 -7.00 -15.19
N ASN A 304 0.76 -7.14 -13.92
CA ASN A 304 0.92 -6.03 -12.97
C ASN A 304 2.36 -5.52 -12.85
N TYR A 305 3.31 -6.04 -13.62
CA TYR A 305 4.71 -5.61 -13.58
C TYR A 305 5.03 -4.55 -14.65
N PRO A 306 6.04 -3.70 -14.42
CA PRO A 306 6.53 -2.76 -15.41
C PRO A 306 7.24 -3.49 -16.55
N CYS A 307 7.26 -2.86 -17.73
CA CYS A 307 8.14 -3.30 -18.81
C CYS A 307 9.59 -2.89 -18.51
N LEU A 308 9.80 -1.65 -18.11
CA LEU A 308 11.14 -1.07 -18.01
C LEU A 308 11.25 -0.17 -16.77
N LEU A 309 12.25 -0.46 -15.95
CA LEU A 309 12.67 0.35 -14.81
C LEU A 309 14.09 0.84 -15.04
N VAL A 310 14.31 2.14 -15.02
CA VAL A 310 15.62 2.75 -15.25
C VAL A 310 16.03 3.57 -14.04
N ASN A 311 17.08 3.13 -13.34
CA ASN A 311 17.70 3.93 -12.29
C ASN A 311 18.72 4.91 -12.90
N GLY A 312 18.22 5.86 -13.68
CA GLY A 312 19.00 6.83 -14.42
C GLY A 312 18.20 7.46 -15.56
N SER A 313 18.91 7.99 -16.55
CA SER A 313 18.31 8.60 -17.74
C SER A 313 18.29 7.64 -18.91
N ILE A 314 17.32 7.79 -19.82
CA ILE A 314 17.20 6.95 -21.02
C ILE A 314 16.59 7.72 -22.20
N ALA A 315 16.99 7.36 -23.41
CA ALA A 315 16.35 7.82 -24.64
C ALA A 315 15.38 6.78 -25.22
N LEU A 316 14.17 7.19 -25.59
CA LEU A 316 13.19 6.40 -26.32
C LEU A 316 13.15 6.88 -27.77
N GLN A 317 13.86 6.16 -28.65
CA GLN A 317 14.10 6.52 -30.06
C GLN A 317 13.55 5.46 -31.02
N MET A 318 12.50 4.75 -30.60
CA MET A 318 11.84 3.71 -31.39
C MET A 318 11.24 4.27 -32.68
N THR A 319 11.19 3.44 -33.72
CA THR A 319 10.55 3.79 -34.98
C THR A 319 9.12 3.25 -35.03
N SER A 320 8.32 3.73 -35.97
CA SER A 320 6.99 3.17 -36.25
C SER A 320 7.05 1.90 -37.12
N ALA A 321 8.24 1.47 -37.54
CA ALA A 321 8.40 0.27 -38.35
C ALA A 321 8.19 -0.96 -37.47
N ASN A 322 7.46 -1.95 -38.01
CA ASN A 322 7.25 -3.20 -37.31
C ASN A 322 8.58 -3.92 -37.05
N LEU A 323 8.65 -4.64 -35.94
CA LEU A 323 9.66 -5.65 -35.70
C LEU A 323 9.39 -6.82 -36.66
N SER A 324 10.15 -6.91 -37.75
CA SER A 324 9.99 -7.91 -38.80
C SER A 324 11.04 -9.01 -38.63
N GLU A 325 10.58 -10.25 -38.53
CA GLU A 325 11.43 -11.43 -38.45
C GLU A 325 12.22 -11.62 -39.76
N SER A 326 11.56 -11.44 -40.90
CA SER A 326 12.17 -11.63 -42.22
C SER A 326 13.26 -10.62 -42.51
N SER A 327 13.07 -9.37 -42.09
CA SER A 327 14.06 -8.30 -42.26
C SER A 327 15.25 -8.46 -41.32
N LEU A 328 15.05 -9.07 -40.15
CA LEU A 328 16.07 -9.21 -39.12
C LEU A 328 16.75 -10.59 -39.11
N ASN A 329 16.17 -11.56 -39.83
CA ASN A 329 16.51 -12.97 -39.85
C ASN A 329 16.54 -13.58 -38.43
N ALA A 330 15.48 -13.37 -37.66
CA ALA A 330 15.33 -13.85 -36.30
C ALA A 330 13.86 -14.17 -36.00
N ASN A 331 13.58 -15.29 -35.33
CA ASN A 331 12.25 -15.62 -34.84
C ASN A 331 11.98 -14.90 -33.50
N PHE A 332 10.89 -14.15 -33.43
CA PHE A 332 10.46 -13.41 -32.25
C PHE A 332 9.23 -14.03 -31.55
N ASN A 333 8.67 -15.15 -31.99
CA ASN A 333 7.64 -15.94 -31.29
C ASN A 333 8.00 -17.44 -31.14
N PRO A 334 9.23 -17.78 -30.68
CA PRO A 334 9.69 -19.16 -30.66
C PRO A 334 8.91 -19.99 -29.64
N PRO A 335 8.99 -21.34 -29.70
CA PRO A 335 8.37 -22.21 -28.71
C PRO A 335 8.74 -21.79 -27.28
N GLY A 336 7.73 -21.65 -26.41
CA GLY A 336 7.88 -21.14 -25.04
C GLY A 336 7.70 -19.63 -24.87
N THR A 337 7.71 -18.85 -25.96
CA THR A 337 7.42 -17.40 -25.92
C THR A 337 6.37 -16.98 -26.96
N PRO A 338 5.09 -17.36 -26.78
CA PRO A 338 4.02 -17.03 -27.73
C PRO A 338 3.83 -15.53 -27.91
N TYR A 339 3.48 -15.08 -29.13
CA TYR A 339 3.07 -13.69 -29.38
C TYR A 339 1.69 -13.43 -28.78
N VAL A 340 1.58 -12.39 -27.94
CA VAL A 340 0.64 -12.34 -26.80
C VAL A 340 1.05 -13.38 -25.75
N TYR A 341 1.92 -12.96 -24.84
CA TYR A 341 2.40 -13.82 -23.77
C TYR A 341 1.44 -13.78 -22.57
N PRO A 342 1.08 -14.92 -21.93
CA PRO A 342 1.50 -16.29 -22.22
C PRO A 342 0.52 -17.11 -23.10
N THR A 343 -0.57 -16.51 -23.60
CA THR A 343 -1.72 -17.25 -24.15
C THR A 343 -1.76 -17.39 -25.68
N GLY A 344 -0.83 -16.81 -26.40
CA GLY A 344 -0.84 -16.75 -27.85
C GLY A 344 -0.23 -17.96 -28.55
N SER A 345 0.11 -17.79 -29.83
CA SER A 345 0.71 -18.82 -30.67
C SER A 345 2.23 -18.67 -30.75
N THR A 346 2.90 -19.79 -30.97
CA THR A 346 4.33 -19.89 -31.29
C THR A 346 4.51 -20.58 -32.63
N ASP A 347 5.59 -20.28 -33.33
CA ASP A 347 6.03 -21.06 -34.48
C ASP A 347 7.56 -21.17 -34.50
N THR A 348 8.08 -21.69 -35.61
CA THR A 348 9.52 -21.88 -35.85
C THR A 348 10.03 -21.15 -37.09
N ASP A 349 9.19 -20.33 -37.73
CA ASP A 349 9.59 -19.63 -38.96
C ASP A 349 10.13 -18.22 -38.67
N THR A 350 10.41 -17.44 -39.71
CA THR A 350 10.93 -16.07 -39.58
C THR A 350 10.13 -15.10 -40.46
N SER A 351 8.83 -15.33 -40.61
CA SER A 351 7.97 -14.60 -41.52
C SER A 351 7.10 -13.53 -40.84
N ASP A 352 7.02 -13.55 -39.51
CA ASP A 352 6.10 -12.70 -38.77
C ASP A 352 6.55 -11.23 -38.65
N SER A 353 5.58 -10.39 -38.29
CA SER A 353 5.76 -8.96 -38.10
C SER A 353 4.96 -8.47 -36.90
N TYR A 354 5.61 -7.72 -36.00
CA TYR A 354 5.00 -7.23 -34.76
C TYR A 354 5.03 -5.70 -34.68
N PRO A 355 3.96 -5.03 -34.23
CA PRO A 355 3.96 -3.58 -34.08
C PRO A 355 5.03 -3.09 -33.10
N SER A 356 5.81 -2.07 -33.47
CA SER A 356 6.76 -1.49 -32.53
C SER A 356 6.03 -0.67 -31.47
N SER A 357 6.04 -1.16 -30.23
CA SER A 357 5.32 -0.58 -29.10
C SER A 357 5.77 -1.18 -27.78
N ILE A 358 5.75 -0.37 -26.72
CA ILE A 358 5.89 -0.80 -25.32
C ILE A 358 4.53 -0.73 -24.64
N THR A 359 3.88 -1.88 -24.50
CA THR A 359 2.57 -2.02 -23.85
C THR A 359 2.75 -2.41 -22.39
N GLY A 360 3.03 -1.41 -21.56
CA GLY A 360 3.18 -1.54 -20.11
C GLY A 360 3.71 -0.25 -19.48
N LEU A 361 4.07 -0.33 -18.21
CA LEU A 361 4.64 0.79 -17.45
C LEU A 361 6.14 0.92 -17.70
N ILE A 362 6.58 2.14 -18.01
CA ILE A 362 7.99 2.54 -18.05
C ILE A 362 8.21 3.56 -16.94
N TYR A 363 9.25 3.34 -16.12
CA TYR A 363 9.69 4.31 -15.13
C TYR A 363 11.17 4.63 -15.26
N ALA A 364 11.50 5.91 -15.24
CA ALA A 364 12.87 6.41 -15.17
C ALA A 364 13.05 7.35 -13.98
N SER A 365 14.05 7.08 -13.14
CA SER A 365 14.40 7.95 -12.00
C SER A 365 15.10 9.24 -12.43
N GLY A 366 15.71 9.25 -13.63
CA GLY A 366 16.36 10.40 -14.24
C GLY A 366 15.53 11.06 -15.35
N ASN A 367 16.21 11.59 -16.36
CA ASN A 367 15.58 12.29 -17.49
C ASN A 367 15.23 11.31 -18.61
N VAL A 368 14.16 11.62 -19.35
CA VAL A 368 13.80 10.89 -20.56
C VAL A 368 13.85 11.82 -21.76
N THR A 369 14.42 11.33 -22.85
CA THR A 369 14.31 12.01 -24.15
C THR A 369 13.56 11.11 -25.12
N THR A 370 12.74 11.70 -25.99
CA THR A 370 12.10 10.97 -27.09
C THR A 370 12.53 11.53 -28.43
N SER A 371 12.63 10.66 -29.43
CA SER A 371 12.81 11.05 -30.83
C SER A 371 12.18 9.98 -31.73
N ASN A 372 12.07 10.24 -33.04
CA ASN A 372 11.42 9.34 -34.00
C ASN A 372 9.91 9.17 -33.72
N ALA A 373 9.45 7.96 -33.40
CA ALA A 373 8.02 7.66 -33.27
C ALA A 373 7.69 6.63 -32.14
N PRO A 374 8.15 6.81 -30.89
CA PRO A 374 7.91 5.85 -29.82
C PRO A 374 6.42 5.77 -29.46
N THR A 375 5.94 4.54 -29.31
CA THR A 375 4.59 4.23 -28.83
C THR A 375 4.67 3.51 -27.48
N VAL A 376 4.13 4.13 -26.43
CA VAL A 376 4.22 3.63 -25.04
C VAL A 376 2.87 3.71 -24.33
N SER A 377 2.56 2.77 -23.43
CA SER A 377 1.28 2.81 -22.70
C SER A 377 1.27 3.78 -21.52
N VAL A 378 2.19 3.60 -20.57
CA VAL A 378 2.31 4.45 -19.39
C VAL A 378 3.79 4.81 -19.19
N LEU A 379 4.09 6.11 -19.14
CA LEU A 379 5.43 6.64 -18.93
C LEU A 379 5.45 7.51 -17.67
N VAL A 380 6.25 7.12 -16.69
CA VAL A 380 6.50 7.88 -15.46
C VAL A 380 7.96 8.31 -15.44
N VAL A 381 8.20 9.61 -15.39
CA VAL A 381 9.56 10.18 -15.40
C VAL A 381 9.72 10.98 -14.12
N LYS A 382 10.72 10.68 -13.30
CA LYS A 382 10.99 11.48 -12.09
C LYS A 382 11.73 12.78 -12.41
N GLY A 383 12.65 12.75 -13.37
CA GLY A 383 13.34 13.93 -13.89
C GLY A 383 12.52 14.71 -14.91
N THR A 384 13.20 15.25 -15.91
CA THR A 384 12.59 16.01 -17.01
C THR A 384 12.32 15.13 -18.23
N LEU A 385 11.36 15.56 -19.06
CA LEU A 385 11.05 14.93 -20.34
C LEU A 385 11.29 15.92 -21.48
N SER A 386 12.19 15.57 -22.40
CA SER A 386 12.37 16.31 -23.66
C SER A 386 11.78 15.51 -24.82
N VAL A 387 10.76 16.06 -25.47
CA VAL A 387 10.03 15.39 -26.55
C VAL A 387 10.49 15.93 -27.90
N GLY A 388 11.16 15.09 -28.67
CA GLY A 388 11.36 15.19 -30.12
C GLY A 388 10.57 14.11 -30.86
N GLY A 389 10.30 14.33 -32.16
CA GLY A 389 9.56 13.39 -32.99
C GLY A 389 8.08 13.26 -32.60
N THR A 390 7.50 12.07 -32.75
CA THR A 390 6.10 11.76 -32.41
C THR A 390 6.03 10.78 -31.24
N LEU A 391 5.65 11.26 -30.05
CA LEU A 391 5.35 10.41 -28.90
C LEU A 391 3.87 10.02 -28.93
N THR A 392 3.60 8.73 -29.06
CA THR A 392 2.22 8.20 -29.00
C THR A 392 2.00 7.47 -27.69
N LEU A 393 1.00 7.91 -26.94
CA LEU A 393 0.57 7.28 -25.70
C LEU A 393 -0.64 6.38 -25.96
N SER A 394 -0.71 5.23 -25.30
CA SER A 394 -1.86 4.32 -25.36
C SER A 394 -2.19 3.82 -23.97
N TYR A 395 -2.87 4.66 -23.20
CA TYR A 395 -3.14 4.43 -21.78
C TYR A 395 -3.78 3.06 -21.54
N SER A 396 -3.24 2.33 -20.57
CA SER A 396 -3.86 1.15 -19.98
C SER A 396 -4.07 1.43 -18.50
N SER A 397 -5.27 1.16 -17.99
CA SER A 397 -5.57 1.32 -16.57
C SER A 397 -5.01 0.21 -15.70
N THR A 398 -4.45 -0.86 -16.30
CA THR A 398 -3.94 -2.02 -15.55
C THR A 398 -2.94 -1.64 -14.45
N PRO A 399 -1.93 -0.78 -14.69
CA PRO A 399 -1.02 -0.35 -13.63
C PRO A 399 -1.69 0.50 -12.54
N TYR A 400 -2.86 1.09 -12.80
CA TYR A 400 -3.61 1.82 -11.77
C TYR A 400 -4.52 0.90 -10.95
N THR A 401 -5.23 -0.02 -11.60
CA THR A 401 -6.15 -0.96 -10.93
C THR A 401 -5.43 -2.08 -10.20
N SER A 402 -4.23 -2.44 -10.64
CA SER A 402 -3.36 -3.44 -10.02
C SER A 402 -1.92 -2.92 -10.01
N PRO A 403 -1.58 -2.00 -9.09
CA PRO A 403 -0.30 -1.31 -9.12
C PRO A 403 0.89 -2.26 -8.90
N PRO A 404 1.98 -2.09 -9.68
CA PRO A 404 3.20 -2.85 -9.47
C PRO A 404 3.82 -2.59 -8.08
N PRO A 405 4.60 -3.54 -7.53
CA PRO A 405 5.49 -3.29 -6.40
C PRO A 405 6.23 -1.94 -6.52
N GLY A 406 6.14 -1.11 -5.48
CA GLY A 406 6.76 0.23 -5.44
C GLY A 406 5.96 1.35 -6.13
N PHE A 407 4.81 1.05 -6.75
CA PHE A 407 3.89 2.03 -7.34
C PHE A 407 2.56 2.16 -6.59
N TYR A 408 2.58 1.83 -5.30
CA TYR A 408 1.47 2.06 -4.39
C TYR A 408 1.98 2.54 -3.03
N THR A 409 1.08 3.15 -2.25
CA THR A 409 1.25 3.27 -0.81
C THR A 409 0.43 2.20 -0.11
N VAL A 410 0.81 1.85 1.11
CA VAL A 410 0.05 0.91 1.93
C VAL A 410 -0.72 1.68 2.99
N SER A 411 -2.01 1.43 3.08
CA SER A 411 -2.86 1.88 4.18
C SER A 411 -3.30 0.68 5.01
N MET A 412 -3.17 0.77 6.32
CA MET A 412 -3.60 -0.29 7.23
C MET A 412 -5.07 -0.08 7.62
N THR A 413 -5.91 -1.06 7.29
CA THR A 413 -7.35 -1.02 7.59
C THR A 413 -7.76 -2.19 8.47
N PRO A 414 -8.65 -1.99 9.47
CA PRO A 414 -9.17 -3.10 10.26
C PRO A 414 -9.78 -4.19 9.39
N SER A 415 -9.36 -5.42 9.60
CA SER A 415 -9.92 -6.59 8.93
C SER A 415 -11.35 -6.81 9.41
N GLN A 416 -12.26 -7.08 8.47
CA GLN A 416 -13.66 -7.26 8.83
C GLN A 416 -13.83 -8.49 9.73
N GLY A 417 -14.44 -8.31 10.90
CA GLY A 417 -14.65 -9.38 11.87
C GLY A 417 -13.42 -9.75 12.72
N SER A 418 -12.29 -9.05 12.59
CA SER A 418 -11.09 -9.37 13.40
C SER A 418 -11.11 -8.83 14.84
N TRP A 419 -12.08 -7.98 15.17
CA TRP A 419 -12.20 -7.43 16.52
C TRP A 419 -12.50 -8.53 17.52
N LYS A 420 -11.64 -8.70 18.52
CA LYS A 420 -11.78 -9.70 19.57
C LYS A 420 -11.51 -9.09 20.93
N GLN A 421 -12.33 -9.44 21.91
CA GLN A 421 -11.99 -9.23 23.31
C GLN A 421 -11.03 -10.32 23.73
N ILE A 422 -9.89 -9.95 24.31
CA ILE A 422 -8.93 -10.88 24.87
C ILE A 422 -9.17 -10.94 26.37
N VAL A 423 -9.32 -12.14 26.90
CA VAL A 423 -9.36 -12.40 28.33
C VAL A 423 -7.93 -12.78 28.74
N ASP A 424 -7.38 -12.13 29.77
CA ASP A 424 -6.14 -12.60 30.36
C ASP A 424 -6.37 -14.01 30.90
N ASP A 425 -5.53 -14.97 30.51
CA ASP A 425 -5.51 -16.25 31.20
C ASP A 425 -5.25 -15.98 32.69
N PRO A 426 -6.02 -16.59 33.61
CA PRO A 426 -5.76 -16.43 35.03
C PRO A 426 -4.30 -16.85 35.29
N PRO A 427 -3.57 -16.12 36.15
CA PRO A 427 -2.21 -16.51 36.49
C PRO A 427 -2.24 -17.95 36.96
N VAL A 428 -1.51 -18.84 36.28
CA VAL A 428 -1.36 -20.23 36.69
C VAL A 428 -0.73 -20.17 38.07
N ALA A 429 -1.54 -20.35 39.12
CA ALA A 429 -1.04 -20.45 40.46
C ALA A 429 -0.07 -21.62 40.47
N ASN A 430 1.22 -21.34 40.64
CA ASN A 430 2.23 -22.34 40.95
C ASN A 430 1.80 -23.01 42.25
N LEU A 431 1.01 -24.07 42.14
CA LEU A 431 0.78 -25.04 43.21
C LEU A 431 2.13 -25.69 43.45
N ILE A 432 2.87 -25.13 44.41
CA ILE A 432 3.99 -25.79 45.06
C ILE A 432 3.43 -27.11 45.59
N GLN A 433 3.65 -28.20 44.86
CA GLN A 433 3.54 -29.54 45.41
C GLN A 433 4.72 -29.72 46.36
N THR A 434 4.51 -29.38 47.64
CA THR A 434 5.34 -29.91 48.71
C THR A 434 5.10 -31.42 48.76
N LYS A 435 6.13 -32.18 48.37
CA LYS A 435 6.25 -33.61 48.65
C LYS A 435 6.42 -33.88 50.13
#